data_AF-A0A6M9BL22-F1
#
_entry.id   AF-A0A6M9BL22-F1
#
_cell.length_a   1.000
_cell.length_b   1.000
_cell.length_c   1.000
_cell.angle_alpha   90.00
_cell.angle_beta   90.00
_cell.angle_gamma   90.00
#
_symmetry.space_group_name_H-M   'P 1'
#
loop_
_entity.id
_entity.type
_entity.pdbx_description
1 polymer ?
#
loop_
_entity_poly.entity_id
_entity_poly.type
_entity_poly.pdbx_seq_one_letter_code
_entity_poly.pdbx_strand_id
1 'polypeptide(L)'
;LNQGHEIIEAFKTSYDIYDCLLIDDIQLLAKRNKTNELFFHIFNSYIEKNKQIVITSDKYPDDLGGFEARIISRFSYGLSIGLDSPDFETALKILEQKLKYQNNLALFSEES
;
A
#
# COMPACT_ATOMS: atom_id res chain seq x y z
N LEU A 1 -28.70 -0.26 -16.33
CA LEU A 1 -27.34 -0.28 -16.93
C LEU A 1 -26.58 1.05 -16.77
N ASN A 2 -27.24 2.20 -16.50
CA ASN A 2 -26.57 3.50 -16.30
C ASN A 2 -25.95 3.76 -14.90
N GLN A 3 -26.45 3.14 -13.83
CA GLN A 3 -25.97 3.45 -12.47
C GLN A 3 -24.50 3.09 -12.21
N GLY A 4 -23.96 2.07 -12.89
CA GLY A 4 -22.57 1.66 -12.67
C GLY A 4 -21.55 2.69 -13.17
N HIS A 5 -21.87 3.39 -14.27
CA HIS A 5 -20.99 4.38 -14.87
C HIS A 5 -20.93 5.66 -14.03
N GLU A 6 -22.08 6.14 -13.56
CA GLU A 6 -22.15 7.31 -12.66
C GLU A 6 -21.42 7.08 -11.34
N ILE A 7 -21.54 5.89 -10.75
CA ILE A 7 -20.81 5.55 -9.52
C ILE A 7 -19.30 5.57 -9.77
N ILE A 8 -18.83 5.01 -10.89
CA ILE A 8 -17.41 5.02 -11.25
C ILE A 8 -16.90 6.45 -11.46
N GLU A 9 -17.68 7.31 -12.11
CA GLU A 9 -17.30 8.68 -12.41
C GLU A 9 -17.28 9.57 -11.15
N ALA A 10 -18.28 9.40 -10.27
CA ALA A 10 -18.30 10.04 -8.95
C ALA A 10 -17.12 9.58 -8.08
N PHE A 11 -16.79 8.28 -8.14
CA PHE A 11 -15.64 7.74 -7.41
C PHE A 11 -14.31 8.27 -7.97
N LYS A 12 -14.14 8.32 -9.29
CA LYS A 12 -12.96 8.95 -9.92
C LYS A 12 -12.79 10.39 -9.48
N THR A 13 -13.86 11.18 -9.56
CA THR A 13 -13.86 12.60 -9.17
C THR A 13 -13.54 12.78 -7.69
N SER A 14 -14.06 11.89 -6.84
CA SER A 14 -13.82 11.91 -5.39
C SER A 14 -12.36 11.67 -5.03
N TYR A 15 -11.62 10.84 -5.77
CA TYR A 15 -10.22 10.56 -5.48
C TYR A 15 -9.27 11.50 -6.22
N ASP A 16 -9.69 12.01 -7.39
CA ASP A 16 -8.92 12.95 -8.20
C ASP A 16 -8.63 14.31 -7.51
N ILE A 17 -9.24 14.60 -6.37
CA ILE A 17 -8.91 15.80 -5.57
C ILE A 17 -7.63 15.63 -4.75
N TYR A 18 -7.18 14.40 -4.49
CA TYR A 18 -6.02 14.15 -3.62
C TYR A 18 -4.73 14.07 -4.42
N ASP A 19 -3.62 14.55 -3.85
CA ASP A 19 -2.30 14.51 -4.50
C ASP A 19 -1.52 13.22 -4.21
N CYS A 20 -1.95 12.47 -3.20
CA CYS A 20 -1.35 11.20 -2.79
C CYS A 20 -2.43 10.15 -2.55
N LEU A 21 -2.20 8.94 -3.06
CA LEU A 21 -3.00 7.75 -2.80
C LEU A 21 -2.15 6.70 -2.09
N LEU A 22 -2.55 6.34 -0.87
CA LEU A 22 -1.94 5.26 -0.09
C LEU A 22 -2.86 4.05 -0.14
N ILE A 23 -2.34 2.90 -0.53
CA ILE A 23 -3.09 1.64 -0.55
C ILE A 23 -2.35 0.62 0.28
N ASP A 24 -3.02 0.14 1.31
CA ASP A 24 -2.53 -0.95 2.14
C ASP A 24 -3.03 -2.30 1.61
N ASP A 25 -2.26 -3.37 1.78
CA ASP A 25 -2.62 -4.75 1.43
C ASP A 25 -3.25 -4.93 0.05
N ILE A 26 -2.54 -4.50 -0.99
CA ILE A 26 -3.02 -4.50 -2.39
C ILE A 26 -3.51 -5.89 -2.86
N GLN A 27 -2.97 -6.97 -2.28
CA GLN A 27 -3.40 -8.35 -2.48
C GLN A 27 -4.90 -8.61 -2.22
N LEU A 28 -5.56 -7.77 -1.41
CA LEU A 28 -7.00 -7.85 -1.16
C LEU A 28 -7.83 -7.39 -2.38
N LEU A 29 -7.31 -6.43 -3.16
CA LEU A 29 -7.97 -5.93 -4.37
C LEU A 29 -7.88 -6.94 -5.52
N ALA A 30 -6.80 -7.71 -5.60
CA ALA A 30 -6.55 -8.71 -6.64
C ALA A 30 -7.68 -9.75 -6.77
N LYS A 31 -8.38 -10.03 -5.67
CA LYS A 31 -9.43 -11.06 -5.58
C LYS A 31 -10.79 -10.59 -6.11
N ARG A 32 -10.95 -9.32 -6.50
CA ARG A 32 -12.24 -8.72 -6.90
C ARG A 32 -12.15 -8.03 -8.26
N ASN A 33 -12.57 -8.71 -9.32
CA ASN A 33 -12.45 -8.23 -10.72
C ASN A 33 -12.95 -6.79 -10.95
N LYS A 34 -14.16 -6.44 -10.48
CA LYS A 34 -14.71 -5.07 -10.63
C LYS A 34 -13.88 -4.01 -9.89
N THR A 35 -13.34 -4.36 -8.73
CA THR A 35 -12.52 -3.45 -7.93
C THR A 35 -11.14 -3.27 -8.55
N ASN A 36 -10.59 -4.32 -9.17
CA ASN A 36 -9.34 -4.25 -9.92
C ASN A 36 -9.44 -3.33 -11.14
N GLU A 37 -10.50 -3.44 -11.94
CA GLU A 37 -10.74 -2.53 -13.07
C GLU A 37 -10.83 -1.06 -12.62
N LEU A 38 -11.55 -0.79 -11.53
CA LEU A 38 -11.64 0.55 -10.97
C LEU A 38 -10.26 1.07 -10.50
N PHE A 39 -9.50 0.24 -9.80
CA PHE A 39 -8.14 0.57 -9.38
C PHE A 39 -7.23 0.90 -10.57
N PHE A 40 -7.30 0.14 -11.66
CA PHE A 40 -6.54 0.44 -12.88
C PHE A 40 -6.81 1.85 -13.41
N HIS A 41 -8.09 2.27 -13.43
CA HIS A 41 -8.43 3.61 -13.89
C HIS A 41 -7.93 4.71 -12.95
N ILE A 42 -8.05 4.52 -11.63
CA ILE A 42 -7.54 5.46 -10.63
C ILE A 42 -6.03 5.57 -10.74
N PHE A 43 -5.34 4.43 -10.81
CA PHE A 43 -3.89 4.35 -10.95
C PHE A 43 -3.40 5.15 -12.16
N ASN A 44 -3.98 4.92 -13.34
CA ASN A 44 -3.56 5.68 -14.53
C ASN A 44 -3.85 7.17 -14.42
N SER A 45 -5.02 7.57 -13.89
CA SER A 45 -5.33 9.00 -13.67
C SER A 45 -4.29 9.68 -12.79
N TYR A 46 -3.85 9.02 -11.72
CA TYR A 46 -2.83 9.54 -10.82
C TYR A 46 -1.46 9.65 -11.51
N ILE A 47 -1.04 8.62 -12.24
CA ILE A 47 0.23 8.67 -12.99
C ILE A 47 0.21 9.77 -14.06
N GLU A 48 -0.86 9.88 -14.85
CA GLU A 48 -1.02 10.90 -15.90
C GLU A 48 -1.00 12.33 -15.33
N LYS A 49 -1.47 12.51 -14.10
CA LYS A 49 -1.48 13.80 -13.39
C LYS A 49 -0.23 14.03 -12.52
N ASN A 50 0.79 13.17 -12.60
CA ASN A 50 1.99 13.21 -11.75
C ASN A 50 1.68 13.24 -10.25
N LYS A 51 0.67 12.48 -9.81
CA LYS A 51 0.29 12.34 -8.41
C LYS A 51 0.99 11.15 -7.77
N GLN A 52 1.25 11.24 -6.47
CA GLN A 52 1.94 10.20 -5.74
C GLN A 52 1.01 9.01 -5.49
N ILE A 53 1.53 7.80 -5.72
CA ILE A 53 0.89 6.56 -5.30
C ILE A 53 1.89 5.79 -4.45
N VAL A 54 1.46 5.29 -3.29
CA VAL A 54 2.24 4.37 -2.44
C VAL A 54 1.37 3.15 -2.18
N ILE A 55 1.96 1.98 -2.35
CA ILE A 55 1.27 0.71 -2.25
C ILE A 55 2.09 -0.18 -1.33
N THR A 56 1.44 -0.86 -0.40
CA THR A 56 2.06 -1.93 0.39
C THR A 56 1.58 -3.29 -0.12
N SER A 57 2.43 -4.29 0.03
CA SER A 57 2.08 -5.67 -0.22
C SER A 57 2.92 -6.63 0.60
N ASP A 58 2.30 -7.73 1.02
CA ASP A 58 3.00 -8.88 1.60
C ASP A 58 3.79 -9.69 0.55
N LYS A 59 3.57 -9.42 -0.74
CA LYS A 59 4.14 -10.19 -1.85
C LYS A 59 4.80 -9.26 -2.85
N TYR A 60 5.81 -9.77 -3.54
CA TYR A 60 6.38 -9.06 -4.68
C TYR A 60 5.34 -8.88 -5.80
N PRO A 61 5.47 -7.83 -6.63
CA PRO A 61 4.59 -7.59 -7.78
C PRO A 61 4.35 -8.83 -8.64
N ASP A 62 5.38 -9.63 -8.90
CA ASP A 62 5.26 -10.81 -9.77
C ASP A 62 4.43 -11.94 -9.13
N ASP A 63 4.32 -11.96 -7.80
CA ASP A 63 3.58 -12.95 -7.01
C ASP A 63 2.16 -12.48 -6.62
N LEU A 64 1.81 -11.24 -6.97
CA LEU A 64 0.48 -10.65 -6.79
C LEU A 64 -0.51 -11.20 -7.82
N GLY A 65 -0.79 -12.50 -7.73
CA GLY A 65 -1.81 -13.16 -8.55
C GLY A 65 -3.18 -12.49 -8.43
N GLY A 66 -3.93 -12.44 -9.54
CA GLY A 66 -5.23 -11.75 -9.62
C GLY A 66 -5.13 -10.33 -10.17
N PHE A 67 -3.93 -9.78 -10.34
CA PHE A 67 -3.69 -8.59 -11.16
C PHE A 67 -3.34 -8.94 -12.60
N GLU A 68 -3.75 -8.08 -13.52
CA GLU A 68 -3.37 -8.19 -14.92
C GLU A 68 -1.90 -7.79 -15.10
N ALA A 69 -1.22 -8.41 -16.07
CA ALA A 69 0.20 -8.16 -16.35
C ALA A 69 0.54 -6.66 -16.56
N ARG A 70 -0.42 -5.87 -17.09
CA ARG A 70 -0.26 -4.42 -17.30
C ARG A 70 -0.17 -3.60 -16.01
N ILE A 71 -0.74 -4.10 -14.91
CA ILE A 71 -0.62 -3.48 -13.57
C ILE A 71 0.68 -3.91 -12.93
N ILE A 72 1.02 -5.21 -12.99
CA ILE A 72 2.27 -5.74 -12.45
C ILE A 72 3.48 -5.03 -13.05
N SER A 73 3.50 -4.87 -14.38
CA SER A 73 4.55 -4.12 -15.06
C SER A 73 4.70 -2.69 -14.52
N ARG A 74 3.60 -1.98 -14.24
CA ARG A 74 3.62 -0.61 -13.70
C ARG A 74 4.16 -0.56 -12.27
N PHE A 75 3.90 -1.57 -11.45
CA PHE A 75 4.51 -1.67 -10.12
C PHE A 75 6.03 -1.77 -10.24
N SER A 76 6.53 -2.56 -11.19
CA SER A 76 7.98 -2.74 -11.41
C SER A 76 8.68 -1.53 -12.02
N TYR A 77 7.97 -0.64 -12.72
CA TYR A 77 8.52 0.65 -13.19
C TYR A 77 8.68 1.69 -12.06
N GLY A 78 8.02 1.49 -10.92
CA GLY A 78 8.12 2.37 -9.76
C GLY A 78 9.31 2.04 -8.85
N LEU A 79 9.37 2.72 -7.71
CA LEU A 79 10.29 2.37 -6.62
C LEU A 79 9.69 1.18 -5.85
N SER A 80 10.23 -0.02 -6.09
CA SER A 80 9.89 -1.23 -5.32
C SER A 80 10.98 -1.49 -4.29
N ILE A 81 10.61 -1.44 -3.01
CA ILE A 81 11.51 -1.74 -1.89
C ILE A 81 10.97 -2.94 -1.10
N GLY A 82 11.80 -3.96 -0.91
CA GLY A 82 11.51 -5.07 -0.02
C GLY A 82 11.76 -4.67 1.43
N LEU A 83 10.91 -5.15 2.34
CA LEU A 83 11.12 -5.04 3.78
C LEU A 83 11.45 -6.42 4.33
N ASP A 84 12.69 -6.59 4.77
CA ASP A 84 13.14 -7.80 5.43
C ASP A 84 12.95 -7.71 6.95
N SER A 85 13.03 -8.87 7.62
CA SER A 85 13.04 -8.89 9.08
C SER A 85 14.25 -8.10 9.60
N PRO A 86 14.07 -7.24 10.62
CA PRO A 86 15.19 -6.51 11.19
C PRO A 86 16.20 -7.46 11.81
N ASP A 87 17.49 -7.11 11.75
CA ASP A 87 18.52 -7.80 12.54
C ASP A 87 18.27 -7.64 14.04
N PHE A 88 18.99 -8.42 14.86
CA PHE A 88 18.79 -8.41 16.31
C PHE A 88 18.95 -7.02 16.92
N GLU A 89 19.95 -6.25 16.48
CA GLU A 89 20.22 -4.90 17.02
C GLU A 89 19.08 -3.94 16.69
N THR A 90 18.59 -3.97 15.45
CA THR A 90 17.48 -3.15 14.97
C THR A 90 16.17 -3.57 15.65
N ALA A 91 15.93 -4.88 15.80
CA ALA A 91 14.77 -5.40 16.51
C ALA A 91 14.76 -4.97 17.98
N LEU A 92 15.93 -5.00 18.65
CA LEU A 92 16.08 -4.54 20.03
C LEU A 92 15.76 -3.04 20.13
N LYS A 93 16.30 -2.21 19.23
CA LYS A 93 16.00 -0.77 19.19
C LYS A 93 14.52 -0.49 18.94
N ILE A 94 13.87 -1.24 18.04
CA ILE A 94 12.43 -1.14 17.80
C ILE A 94 11.65 -1.49 19.07
N LEU A 95 12.03 -2.56 19.77
CA LEU A 95 11.39 -2.98 21.02
C LEU A 95 11.53 -1.91 22.11
N GLU A 96 12.74 -1.39 22.32
CA GLU A 96 12.99 -0.29 23.26
C GLU A 96 12.14 0.94 22.95
N GLN A 97 12.01 1.32 21.68
CA GLN A 97 11.16 2.43 21.27
C GLN A 97 9.68 2.16 21.54
N LYS A 98 9.19 0.94 21.25
CA LYS A 98 7.81 0.55 21.55
C LYS A 98 7.50 0.62 23.04
N LEU A 99 8.41 0.16 23.90
CA LEU A 99 8.25 0.18 25.36
C LEU A 99 8.24 1.60 25.93
N LYS A 100 9.12 2.47 25.42
CA LYS A 100 9.14 3.90 25.75
C LYS A 100 7.81 4.58 25.39
N TYR A 101 7.30 4.32 24.18
CA TYR A 101 6.04 4.88 23.71
C TYR A 101 4.83 4.40 24.53
N GLN A 102 4.84 3.14 24.98
CA GLN A 102 3.75 2.54 25.76
C GLN A 102 3.83 2.84 27.27
N ASN A 103 4.76 3.71 27.74
CA ASN A 103 5.01 3.99 29.16
C ASN A 103 5.25 2.73 30.01
N ASN A 104 5.74 1.65 29.41
CA ASN A 104 5.92 0.36 30.07
C ASN A 104 7.40 0.10 30.42
N LEU A 105 8.09 1.16 30.88
CA LEU A 105 9.54 1.17 31.17
C LEU A 105 9.93 0.34 32.42
N ALA A 106 8.98 -0.22 33.16
CA ALA A 106 9.24 -1.03 34.35
C ALA A 106 9.84 -2.42 34.06
N LEU A 107 9.97 -2.84 32.79
CA LEU A 107 10.54 -4.15 32.43
C LEU A 107 12.06 -4.16 32.22
N PHE A 108 12.71 -2.99 32.13
CA PHE A 108 14.15 -2.89 31.86
C PHE A 108 14.90 -2.02 32.87
N SER A 109 14.22 -1.60 33.93
CA SER A 109 14.85 -0.97 35.09
C SER A 109 15.17 -2.01 36.14
N GLU A 110 16.11 -2.91 35.85
CA GLU A 110 17.07 -3.44 36.82
C GLU A 110 18.22 -4.16 36.10
N GLU A 111 19.43 -3.96 36.64
CA GLU A 111 20.76 -4.48 36.28
C GLU A 111 21.62 -3.70 35.26
N SER A 112 22.16 -2.54 35.68
CA SER A 112 23.59 -2.33 36.03
C SER A 112 23.91 -0.84 36.17
#